data_AF-A0A847JK81-F1
#
_entry.id   AF-A0A847JK81-F1
#
_cell.length_a   1.000
_cell.length_b   1.000
_cell.length_c   1.000
_cell.angle_alpha   90.00
_cell.angle_beta   90.00
_cell.angle_gamma   90.00
#
_symmetry.space_group_name_H-M   'P 1'
#
loop_
_entity.id
_entity.type
_entity.pdbx_description
1 polymer ?
#
loop_
_entity_poly.entity_id
_entity_poly.type
_entity_poly.pdbx_seq_one_letter_code
_entity_poly.pdbx_strand_id
1 'polypeptide(L)'
;MLNKKRDREFKFIIDRKARENSRKDIPVQSKKRQYLLAAILIILTLSSCDNTFSIFQSIGQEVKQLGAELFKGTTVRAMGSDATNYYALMSKVVYKPKSGVNWDVRPIDGDTDYFSPGLASDGNTIYVAKADLNANLKDIYSRADGCKNWTGMDAKNDIQNVIGAGNNFCVDWLKCENNTLFVAFHSSAGYSPYFYS
;
A
#
# COMPACT_ATOMS: atom_id res chain seq x y z
N MET A 1 61.83 37.75 -82.77
CA MET A 1 60.73 37.96 -81.81
C MET A 1 60.08 36.61 -81.49
N LEU A 2 60.61 35.87 -80.51
CA LEU A 2 60.14 35.81 -79.11
C LEU A 2 58.72 35.19 -78.93
N ASN A 3 58.71 33.87 -78.90
CA ASN A 3 58.32 33.05 -77.74
C ASN A 3 57.05 33.50 -76.98
N LYS A 4 55.86 33.03 -77.38
CA LYS A 4 54.64 33.15 -76.54
C LYS A 4 53.51 32.16 -76.83
N LYS A 5 53.81 30.89 -77.14
CA LYS A 5 52.75 29.87 -77.37
C LYS A 5 52.84 28.58 -76.54
N ARG A 6 53.91 28.34 -75.77
CA ARG A 6 54.06 27.09 -74.99
C ARG A 6 53.49 27.11 -73.55
N ASP A 7 53.14 28.28 -73.01
CA ASP A 7 52.70 28.38 -71.60
C ASP A 7 51.21 28.10 -71.36
N ARG A 8 50.37 28.06 -72.40
CA ARG A 8 48.92 27.87 -72.21
C ARG A 8 48.51 26.40 -72.02
N GLU A 9 49.23 25.46 -72.62
CA GLU A 9 48.86 24.04 -72.51
C GLU A 9 49.30 23.40 -71.19
N PHE A 10 50.47 23.78 -70.65
CA PHE A 10 50.92 23.31 -69.33
C PHE A 10 49.98 23.76 -68.21
N LYS A 11 49.40 24.96 -68.32
CA LYS A 11 48.47 25.49 -67.32
C LYS A 11 47.14 24.74 -67.31
N PHE A 12 46.68 24.24 -68.45
CA PHE A 12 45.42 23.50 -68.56
C PHE A 12 45.51 22.06 -68.00
N ILE A 13 46.68 21.42 -68.13
CA ILE A 13 46.91 20.05 -67.63
C ILE A 13 47.10 20.05 -66.10
N ILE A 14 47.80 21.05 -65.55
CA ILE A 14 48.00 21.16 -64.08
C ILE A 14 46.66 21.44 -63.37
N ASP A 15 45.80 22.29 -63.95
CA ASP A 15 44.53 22.67 -63.34
C ASP A 15 43.49 21.53 -63.34
N ARG A 16 43.57 20.61 -64.31
CA ARG A 16 42.75 19.39 -64.34
C ARG A 16 43.19 18.37 -63.29
N LYS A 17 44.51 18.20 -63.09
CA LYS A 17 45.07 17.29 -62.08
C LYS A 17 44.85 17.79 -60.64
N ALA A 18 44.76 19.10 -60.44
CA ALA A 18 44.43 19.70 -59.14
C ALA A 18 42.94 19.54 -58.77
N ARG A 19 42.02 19.51 -59.75
CA ARG A 19 40.58 19.31 -59.50
C ARG A 19 40.20 17.86 -59.20
N GLU A 20 40.96 16.88 -59.67
CA GLU A 20 40.72 15.46 -59.33
C GLU A 20 41.17 15.09 -57.91
N ASN A 21 42.10 15.83 -57.30
CA ASN A 21 42.65 15.50 -55.97
C ASN A 21 42.04 16.27 -54.79
N SER A 22 40.99 17.07 -55.00
CA SER A 22 40.33 17.84 -53.92
C SER A 22 39.00 17.25 -53.44
N ARG A 23 38.57 16.10 -53.99
CA ARG A 23 37.64 15.23 -53.26
C ARG A 23 38.47 14.29 -52.40
N LYS A 24 38.97 14.81 -51.28
CA LYS A 24 39.19 13.93 -50.13
C LYS A 24 37.82 13.39 -49.79
N ASP A 25 37.59 12.15 -50.20
CA ASP A 25 36.52 11.32 -49.70
C ASP A 25 36.52 11.46 -48.18
N ILE A 26 35.57 12.23 -47.65
CA ILE A 26 35.12 12.01 -46.29
C ILE A 26 34.65 10.56 -46.35
N PRO A 27 35.33 9.61 -45.70
CA PRO A 27 34.99 8.22 -45.86
C PRO A 27 33.52 8.10 -45.47
N VAL A 28 32.70 7.53 -46.36
CA VAL A 28 31.26 7.27 -46.13
C VAL A 28 31.03 6.46 -44.83
N GLN A 29 32.09 5.87 -44.30
CA GLN A 29 32.19 5.26 -42.98
C GLN A 29 32.01 6.24 -41.79
N SER A 30 32.38 7.52 -41.91
CA SER A 30 32.24 8.50 -40.81
C SER A 30 30.80 8.95 -40.62
N LYS A 31 30.03 9.12 -41.71
CA LYS A 31 28.59 9.40 -41.63
C LYS A 31 27.83 8.21 -41.05
N LYS A 32 28.13 6.97 -41.47
CA LYS A 32 27.53 5.76 -40.87
C LYS A 32 27.84 5.63 -39.38
N ARG A 33 29.06 5.96 -38.93
CA ARG A 33 29.40 5.99 -37.50
C ARG A 33 28.72 7.14 -36.73
N GLN A 34 28.53 8.30 -37.36
CA GLN A 34 27.76 9.42 -36.77
C GLN A 34 26.27 9.06 -36.61
N TYR A 35 25.67 8.38 -37.58
CA TYR A 35 24.28 7.88 -37.45
C TYR A 35 24.18 6.73 -36.45
N LEU A 36 25.19 5.87 -36.34
CA LEU A 36 25.23 4.80 -35.35
C LEU A 36 25.39 5.35 -33.92
N LEU A 37 26.25 6.35 -33.71
CA LEU A 37 26.42 7.04 -32.43
C LEU A 37 25.18 7.85 -32.06
N ALA A 38 24.53 8.53 -33.02
CA ALA A 38 23.26 9.22 -32.79
C ALA A 38 22.13 8.24 -32.46
N ALA A 39 22.05 7.09 -33.14
CA ALA A 39 21.06 6.06 -32.83
C ALA A 39 21.29 5.42 -31.45
N ILE A 40 22.54 5.17 -31.06
CA ILE A 40 22.88 4.68 -29.71
C ILE A 40 22.55 5.72 -28.64
N LEU A 41 22.78 7.01 -28.90
CA LEU A 41 22.41 8.11 -27.99
C LEU A 41 20.89 8.27 -27.84
N ILE A 42 20.12 8.04 -28.92
CA ILE A 42 18.65 8.04 -28.89
C ILE A 42 18.12 6.80 -28.14
N ILE A 43 18.72 5.62 -28.33
CA ILE A 43 18.34 4.41 -27.59
C ILE A 43 18.69 4.56 -26.10
N LEU A 44 19.82 5.17 -25.76
CA LEU A 44 20.23 5.44 -24.37
C LEU A 44 19.36 6.50 -23.67
N THR A 45 18.79 7.46 -24.42
CA THR A 45 17.88 8.48 -23.87
C THR A 45 16.43 8.01 -23.78
N LEU A 46 16.02 7.00 -24.55
CA LEU A 46 14.75 6.30 -24.36
C LEU A 46 14.80 5.30 -23.20
N SER A 47 15.98 4.74 -22.88
CA SER A 47 16.18 3.93 -21.67
C SER A 47 16.33 4.73 -20.38
N SER A 48 16.40 6.06 -20.45
CA SER A 48 16.40 6.96 -19.28
C SER A 48 15.07 7.66 -19.04
N CYS A 49 14.01 7.29 -19.77
CA CYS A 49 12.64 7.58 -19.33
C CYS A 49 12.30 6.55 -18.25
N ASP A 50 12.84 6.78 -17.06
CA ASP A 50 12.39 6.12 -15.85
C ASP A 50 10.92 6.52 -15.64
N ASN A 51 10.01 5.57 -15.84
CA ASN A 51 8.60 5.76 -15.57
C ASN A 51 8.31 5.76 -14.05
N THR A 52 9.27 6.18 -13.21
CA THR A 52 9.13 6.36 -11.76
C THR A 52 8.14 7.42 -11.35
N PHE A 53 7.34 7.98 -12.26
CA PHE A 53 6.03 8.49 -11.88
C PHE A 53 5.06 7.31 -11.67
N SER A 54 5.42 6.52 -10.65
CA SER A 54 4.86 5.24 -10.18
C SER A 54 3.37 5.32 -9.81
N ILE A 55 2.81 6.53 -9.75
CA ILE A 55 1.41 6.81 -9.44
C ILE A 55 0.45 6.30 -10.51
N PHE A 56 0.83 6.27 -11.80
CA PHE A 56 -0.06 5.76 -12.85
C PHE A 56 0.12 4.27 -13.14
N GLN A 57 1.30 3.69 -12.83
CA GLN A 57 1.51 2.24 -12.85
C GLN A 57 0.76 1.55 -11.70
N SER A 58 0.73 2.17 -10.51
CA SER A 58 0.00 1.62 -9.37
C SER A 58 -1.50 1.56 -9.61
N ILE A 59 -2.10 2.61 -10.21
CA ILE A 59 -3.54 2.66 -10.50
C ILE A 59 -3.95 1.57 -11.52
N GLY A 60 -3.10 1.29 -12.52
CA GLY A 60 -3.34 0.21 -13.48
C GLY A 60 -3.14 -1.21 -12.93
N GLN A 61 -2.52 -1.34 -11.75
CA GLN A 61 -2.31 -2.60 -11.03
C GLN A 61 -3.28 -2.78 -9.85
N GLU A 62 -4.18 -1.83 -9.61
CA GLU A 62 -5.19 -1.95 -8.56
C GLU A 62 -6.17 -3.07 -8.90
N VAL A 63 -6.02 -4.19 -8.21
CA VAL A 63 -7.00 -5.28 -8.25
C VAL A 63 -8.22 -4.85 -7.44
N LYS A 64 -9.40 -4.92 -8.06
CA LYS A 64 -10.69 -4.70 -7.39
C LYS A 64 -10.72 -5.48 -6.08
N GLN A 65 -10.85 -4.77 -4.97
CA GLN A 65 -11.03 -5.38 -3.66
C GLN A 65 -12.50 -5.82 -3.56
N LEU A 66 -12.75 -7.13 -3.48
CA LEU A 66 -14.11 -7.66 -3.27
C LEU A 66 -14.47 -7.49 -1.79
N GLY A 67 -15.75 -7.26 -1.46
CA GLY A 67 -16.15 -6.96 -0.08
C GLY A 67 -15.89 -5.52 0.34
N ALA A 68 -15.23 -4.69 -0.49
CA ALA A 68 -15.00 -3.28 -0.20
C ALA A 68 -16.31 -2.47 -0.14
N GLU A 69 -17.39 -2.98 -0.74
CA GLU A 69 -18.74 -2.47 -0.58
C GLU A 69 -19.25 -2.48 0.86
N LEU A 70 -18.70 -3.34 1.72
CA LEU A 70 -19.00 -3.33 3.16
C LEU A 70 -18.63 -1.98 3.81
N PHE A 71 -17.72 -1.22 3.21
CA PHE A 71 -17.29 0.09 3.68
C PHE A 71 -18.11 1.25 3.10
N LYS A 72 -19.04 1.01 2.17
CA LYS A 72 -19.86 2.07 1.58
C LYS A 72 -20.89 2.56 2.59
N GLY A 73 -20.91 3.86 2.86
CA GLY A 73 -21.89 4.49 3.74
C GLY A 73 -21.74 4.12 5.21
N THR A 74 -20.56 3.66 5.63
CA THR A 74 -20.25 3.32 7.02
C THR A 74 -18.95 3.99 7.46
N THR A 75 -18.78 4.14 8.77
CA THR A 75 -17.59 4.72 9.38
C THR A 75 -16.73 3.62 9.99
N VAL A 76 -15.46 3.58 9.61
CA VAL A 76 -14.47 2.74 10.28
C VAL A 76 -14.07 3.41 11.60
N ARG A 77 -14.37 2.74 12.72
CA ARG A 77 -14.14 3.25 14.07
C ARG A 77 -12.77 2.90 14.62
N ALA A 78 -12.21 1.78 14.20
CA ALA A 78 -10.89 1.31 14.60
C ALA A 78 -10.32 0.37 13.54
N MET A 79 -9.00 0.24 13.51
CA MET A 79 -8.29 -0.69 12.64
C MET A 79 -7.22 -1.41 13.44
N GLY A 80 -6.90 -2.62 13.00
CA GLY A 80 -5.83 -3.41 13.57
C GLY A 80 -5.29 -4.41 12.56
N SER A 81 -4.23 -5.10 12.92
CA SER A 81 -3.68 -6.19 12.12
C SER A 81 -3.03 -7.21 13.01
N ASP A 82 -3.03 -8.46 12.54
CA ASP A 82 -2.16 -9.51 13.05
C ASP A 82 -1.08 -9.84 12.00
N ALA A 83 -0.25 -10.86 12.20
CA ALA A 83 0.71 -11.34 11.21
C ALA A 83 0.08 -11.69 9.85
N THR A 84 -1.20 -12.09 9.82
CA THR A 84 -1.88 -12.72 8.68
C THR A 84 -3.01 -11.91 8.04
N ASN A 85 -3.65 -10.98 8.76
CA ASN A 85 -4.87 -10.27 8.36
C ASN A 85 -4.82 -8.80 8.77
N TYR A 86 -5.54 -7.98 8.00
CA TYR A 86 -6.01 -6.67 8.39
C TYR A 86 -7.43 -6.76 8.95
N TYR A 87 -7.76 -5.89 9.90
CA TYR A 87 -9.06 -5.80 10.53
C TYR A 87 -9.55 -4.36 10.53
N ALA A 88 -10.85 -4.19 10.32
CA ALA A 88 -11.52 -2.91 10.49
C ALA A 88 -12.79 -3.11 11.32
N LEU A 89 -13.03 -2.17 12.24
CA LEU A 89 -14.21 -2.11 13.07
C LEU A 89 -15.21 -1.14 12.46
N MET A 90 -16.44 -1.61 12.26
CA MET A 90 -17.58 -0.79 11.87
C MET A 90 -18.67 -0.96 12.95
N SER A 91 -19.80 -1.60 12.62
CA SER A 91 -20.71 -2.23 13.60
C SER A 91 -20.29 -3.66 13.95
N LYS A 92 -19.54 -4.30 13.04
CA LYS A 92 -18.94 -5.63 13.14
C LYS A 92 -17.46 -5.52 12.82
N VAL A 93 -16.70 -6.57 13.14
CA VAL A 93 -15.31 -6.67 12.69
C VAL A 93 -15.33 -7.31 11.31
N VAL A 94 -14.74 -6.61 10.34
CA VAL A 94 -14.43 -7.16 9.02
C VAL A 94 -12.94 -7.41 8.93
N TYR A 95 -12.54 -8.42 8.16
CA TYR A 95 -11.14 -8.77 7.99
C TYR A 95 -10.81 -9.04 6.53
N LYS A 96 -9.54 -8.82 6.20
CA LYS A 96 -8.94 -9.21 4.92
C LYS A 96 -7.60 -9.89 5.18
N PRO A 97 -7.36 -11.10 4.64
CA PRO A 97 -6.03 -11.70 4.64
C PRO A 97 -5.00 -10.80 3.94
N LYS A 98 -3.79 -10.66 4.48
CA LYS A 98 -2.75 -9.81 3.88
C LYS A 98 -2.34 -10.25 2.47
N SER A 99 -2.41 -11.55 2.20
CA SER A 99 -2.18 -12.15 0.88
C SER A 99 -3.42 -12.17 -0.02
N GLY A 100 -4.59 -11.78 0.51
CA GLY A 100 -5.88 -11.84 -0.18
C GLY A 100 -6.41 -10.48 -0.60
N VAL A 101 -7.52 -10.50 -1.36
CA VAL A 101 -8.19 -9.30 -1.90
C VAL A 101 -9.61 -9.12 -1.39
N ASN A 102 -10.16 -10.07 -0.63
CA ASN A 102 -11.55 -10.08 -0.18
C ASN A 102 -11.65 -9.61 1.28
N TRP A 103 -12.62 -8.73 1.53
CA TRP A 103 -13.06 -8.38 2.88
C TRP A 103 -14.31 -9.18 3.24
N ASP A 104 -14.28 -9.82 4.41
CA ASP A 104 -15.41 -10.59 4.93
C ASP A 104 -15.73 -10.20 6.37
N VAL A 105 -16.98 -10.39 6.79
CA VAL A 105 -17.33 -10.28 8.22
C VAL A 105 -16.63 -11.39 8.99
N ARG A 106 -15.93 -11.04 10.06
CA ARG A 106 -15.19 -11.98 10.86
C ARG A 106 -16.13 -12.67 11.86
N PRO A 107 -16.25 -14.01 11.85
CA PRO A 107 -16.94 -14.70 12.93
C PRO A 107 -16.19 -14.51 14.25
N ILE A 108 -16.89 -14.10 15.30
CA ILE A 108 -16.35 -13.98 16.66
C ILE A 108 -17.14 -14.96 17.53
N ASP A 109 -16.44 -15.96 18.05
CA ASP A 109 -17.06 -17.05 18.83
C ASP A 109 -18.17 -17.77 18.02
N GLY A 110 -17.86 -18.12 16.77
CA GLY A 110 -18.77 -18.80 15.84
C GLY A 110 -19.89 -17.93 15.25
N ASP A 111 -20.01 -16.68 15.68
CA ASP A 111 -21.14 -15.81 15.35
C ASP A 111 -20.75 -14.68 14.38
N THR A 112 -21.55 -14.47 13.35
CA THR A 112 -21.41 -13.41 12.34
C THR A 112 -22.45 -12.30 12.50
N ASP A 113 -23.42 -12.46 13.39
CA ASP A 113 -24.46 -11.49 13.69
C ASP A 113 -24.35 -10.92 15.10
N TYR A 114 -23.36 -10.05 15.26
CA TYR A 114 -23.08 -9.38 16.52
C TYR A 114 -22.88 -7.88 16.33
N PHE A 115 -22.90 -7.13 17.43
CA PHE A 115 -22.42 -5.76 17.48
C PHE A 115 -21.08 -5.72 18.22
N SER A 116 -20.13 -4.97 17.70
CA SER A 116 -18.83 -4.74 18.34
C SER A 116 -18.58 -3.26 18.55
N PRO A 117 -18.44 -2.82 19.81
CA PRO A 117 -18.10 -1.43 20.09
C PRO A 117 -16.59 -1.13 20.02
N GLY A 118 -15.72 -2.15 20.02
CA GLY A 118 -14.28 -1.93 20.13
C GLY A 118 -13.43 -3.07 19.57
N LEU A 119 -12.30 -2.68 18.99
CA LEU A 119 -11.28 -3.53 18.37
C LEU A 119 -9.91 -2.97 18.77
N ALA A 120 -9.02 -3.82 19.24
CA ALA A 120 -7.62 -3.49 19.45
C ALA A 120 -6.71 -4.61 18.96
N SER A 121 -5.45 -4.27 18.68
CA SER A 121 -4.40 -5.23 18.35
C SER A 121 -3.10 -4.80 19.01
N ASP A 122 -2.38 -5.75 19.60
CA ASP A 122 -0.98 -5.57 20.03
C ASP A 122 0.03 -6.03 18.94
N GLY A 123 -0.48 -6.40 17.75
CA GLY A 123 0.29 -6.93 16.63
C GLY A 123 0.40 -8.45 16.60
N ASN A 124 0.13 -9.13 17.73
CA ASN A 124 0.15 -10.59 17.87
C ASN A 124 -1.18 -11.18 18.42
N THR A 125 -2.05 -10.33 18.94
CA THR A 125 -3.35 -10.68 19.48
C THR A 125 -4.35 -9.63 19.06
N ILE A 126 -5.49 -10.08 18.56
CA ILE A 126 -6.64 -9.23 18.29
C ILE A 126 -7.61 -9.34 19.45
N TYR A 127 -8.12 -8.20 19.91
CA TYR A 127 -9.13 -8.09 20.96
C TYR A 127 -10.39 -7.46 20.38
N VAL A 128 -11.55 -8.07 20.63
CA VAL A 128 -12.85 -7.62 20.11
C VAL A 128 -13.86 -7.62 21.24
N ALA A 129 -14.42 -6.45 21.54
CA ALA A 129 -15.58 -6.38 22.43
C ALA A 129 -16.83 -6.83 21.67
N LYS A 130 -17.63 -7.74 22.22
CA LYS A 130 -18.99 -8.06 21.75
C LYS A 130 -20.00 -7.45 22.70
N ALA A 131 -21.04 -6.85 22.16
CA ALA A 131 -22.14 -6.28 22.94
C ALA A 131 -23.50 -6.88 22.56
N ASP A 132 -24.48 -6.73 23.45
CA ASP A 132 -25.87 -7.07 23.17
C ASP A 132 -26.58 -5.96 22.37
N LEU A 133 -27.88 -6.15 22.10
CA LEU A 133 -28.71 -5.20 21.34
C LEU A 133 -28.87 -3.84 22.02
N ASN A 134 -28.61 -3.77 23.34
CA ASN A 134 -28.65 -2.55 24.13
C ASN A 134 -27.25 -1.93 24.30
N ALA A 135 -26.27 -2.39 23.52
CA ALA A 135 -24.86 -2.01 23.59
C ALA A 135 -24.14 -2.37 24.91
N ASN A 136 -24.74 -3.20 25.77
CA ASN A 136 -24.07 -3.67 26.97
C ASN A 136 -22.99 -4.69 26.61
N LEU A 137 -21.84 -4.64 27.28
CA LEU A 137 -20.78 -5.61 27.07
C LEU A 137 -21.28 -7.03 27.39
N LYS A 138 -21.10 -7.95 26.43
CA LYS A 138 -21.23 -9.40 26.66
C LYS A 138 -19.91 -9.96 27.17
N ASP A 139 -18.83 -9.75 26.41
CA ASP A 139 -17.45 -10.07 26.79
C ASP A 139 -16.47 -9.39 25.81
N ILE A 140 -15.18 -9.41 26.14
CA ILE A 140 -14.08 -9.18 25.21
C ILE A 140 -13.51 -10.54 24.81
N TYR A 141 -13.38 -10.75 23.51
CA TYR A 141 -12.78 -11.95 22.95
C TYR A 141 -11.40 -11.63 22.41
N SER A 142 -10.42 -12.48 22.74
CA SER A 142 -9.07 -12.40 22.23
C SER A 142 -8.77 -13.56 21.27
N ARG A 143 -7.90 -13.30 20.31
CA ARG A 143 -7.35 -14.34 19.43
C ARG A 143 -5.91 -14.02 19.08
N ALA A 144 -5.00 -14.91 19.48
CA ALA A 144 -3.60 -14.83 19.11
C ALA A 144 -3.39 -15.19 17.63
N ASP A 145 -2.27 -14.75 17.09
CA ASP A 145 -1.86 -14.97 15.71
C ASP A 145 -1.80 -16.45 15.36
N GLY A 146 -2.40 -16.80 14.21
CA GLY A 146 -2.46 -18.19 13.74
C GLY A 146 -3.44 -19.09 14.50
N CYS A 147 -4.03 -18.64 15.62
CA CYS A 147 -5.09 -19.39 16.29
C CYS A 147 -6.40 -19.29 15.52
N LYS A 148 -7.11 -20.42 15.42
CA LYS A 148 -8.44 -20.47 14.78
C LYS A 148 -9.56 -20.00 15.72
N ASN A 149 -9.41 -20.25 17.01
CA ASN A 149 -10.46 -20.07 18.01
C ASN A 149 -10.31 -18.74 18.75
N TRP A 150 -11.44 -18.14 19.11
CA TRP A 150 -11.51 -17.01 20.02
C TRP A 150 -11.59 -17.50 21.47
N THR A 151 -11.02 -16.73 22.38
CA THR A 151 -11.08 -16.99 23.82
C THR A 151 -11.76 -15.80 24.48
N GLY A 152 -12.85 -16.04 25.22
CA GLY A 152 -13.48 -15.02 26.07
C GLY A 152 -12.57 -14.66 27.24
N MET A 153 -12.51 -13.37 27.59
CA MET A 153 -11.64 -12.85 28.65
C MET A 153 -12.35 -12.71 29.99
N ASP A 154 -13.65 -13.02 30.05
CA ASP A 154 -14.51 -12.77 31.22
C ASP A 154 -14.58 -11.29 31.65
N ALA A 155 -14.38 -10.39 30.68
CA ALA A 155 -14.21 -8.97 30.92
C ALA A 155 -15.47 -8.31 31.49
N LYS A 156 -16.64 -8.87 31.20
CA LYS A 156 -17.90 -8.42 31.81
C LYS A 156 -17.87 -8.58 33.32
N ASN A 157 -17.50 -9.77 33.80
CA ASN A 157 -17.50 -10.08 35.23
C ASN A 157 -16.40 -9.30 35.95
N ASP A 158 -15.20 -9.22 35.36
CA ASP A 158 -14.08 -8.45 35.91
C ASP A 158 -14.43 -6.98 36.14
N ILE A 159 -15.02 -6.32 35.13
CA ILE A 159 -15.40 -4.91 35.26
C ILE A 159 -16.56 -4.77 36.26
N GLN A 160 -17.53 -5.69 36.27
CA GLN A 160 -18.60 -5.71 37.28
C GLN A 160 -18.09 -5.87 38.71
N ASN A 161 -16.98 -6.58 38.92
CA ASN A 161 -16.38 -6.68 40.25
C ASN A 161 -15.83 -5.32 40.74
N VAL A 162 -15.50 -4.41 39.84
CA VAL A 162 -15.05 -3.05 40.18
C VAL A 162 -16.22 -2.08 40.31
N ILE A 163 -17.20 -2.13 39.40
CA ILE A 163 -18.30 -1.15 39.37
C ILE A 163 -19.56 -1.59 40.12
N GLY A 164 -19.59 -2.81 40.64
CA GLY A 164 -20.72 -3.41 41.33
C GLY A 164 -21.44 -4.46 40.47
N ALA A 165 -21.70 -5.62 41.08
CA ALA A 165 -22.35 -6.75 40.42
C ALA A 165 -23.75 -6.37 39.88
N GLY A 166 -24.07 -6.86 38.67
CA GLY A 166 -25.35 -6.61 38.02
C GLY A 166 -25.46 -5.24 37.33
N ASN A 167 -24.48 -4.35 37.47
CA ASN A 167 -24.45 -3.11 36.72
C ASN A 167 -24.13 -3.38 35.24
N ASN A 168 -24.94 -2.79 34.37
CA ASN A 168 -24.70 -2.80 32.94
C ASN A 168 -23.78 -1.64 32.55
N PHE A 169 -22.97 -1.85 31.53
CA PHE A 169 -22.04 -0.86 31.03
C PHE A 169 -21.76 -1.09 29.54
N CYS A 170 -21.45 0.00 28.85
CA CYS A 170 -21.14 0.01 27.42
C CYS A 170 -19.64 0.28 27.25
N VAL A 171 -18.99 -0.48 26.36
CA VAL A 171 -17.61 -0.19 25.96
C VAL A 171 -17.61 0.91 24.90
N ASP A 172 -16.75 1.91 25.05
CA ASP A 172 -16.60 3.01 24.11
C ASP A 172 -15.50 2.72 23.08
N TRP A 173 -14.34 2.25 23.56
CA TRP A 173 -13.20 1.87 22.74
C TRP A 173 -12.28 0.88 23.46
N LEU A 174 -11.48 0.18 22.65
CA LEU A 174 -10.36 -0.65 23.09
C LEU A 174 -9.06 -0.07 22.53
N LYS A 175 -7.97 -0.14 23.30
CA LYS A 175 -6.63 0.21 22.82
C LYS A 175 -5.58 -0.70 23.45
N CYS A 176 -4.62 -1.19 22.66
CA CYS A 176 -3.43 -1.84 23.19
C CYS A 176 -2.25 -0.88 23.18
N GLU A 177 -1.48 -0.87 24.26
CA GLU A 177 -0.24 -0.12 24.38
C GLU A 177 0.69 -0.89 25.34
N ASN A 178 1.94 -1.14 24.94
CA ASN A 178 2.93 -1.85 25.77
C ASN A 178 2.41 -3.18 26.37
N ASN A 179 1.79 -4.03 25.54
CA ASN A 179 1.14 -5.30 25.93
C ASN A 179 -0.01 -5.17 26.94
N THR A 180 -0.45 -3.94 27.24
CA THR A 180 -1.61 -3.69 28.09
C THR A 180 -2.82 -3.40 27.22
N LEU A 181 -3.93 -4.10 27.44
CA LEU A 181 -5.22 -3.79 26.84
C LEU A 181 -5.97 -2.82 27.75
N PHE A 182 -6.26 -1.64 27.23
CA PHE A 182 -7.11 -0.64 27.86
C PHE A 182 -8.54 -0.75 27.32
N VAL A 183 -9.50 -0.70 28.24
CA VAL A 183 -10.94 -0.76 27.99
C VAL A 183 -11.56 0.52 28.54
N ALA A 184 -11.98 1.42 27.66
CA ALA A 184 -12.80 2.54 28.09
C ALA A 184 -14.27 2.15 28.03
N PHE A 185 -14.99 2.43 29.10
CA PHE A 185 -16.39 2.11 29.21
C PHE A 185 -17.15 3.20 29.97
N HIS A 186 -18.47 3.19 29.85
CA HIS A 186 -19.35 3.99 30.68
C HIS A 186 -20.52 3.19 31.23
N SER A 187 -20.97 3.61 32.39
CA SER A 187 -22.18 3.11 33.06
C SER A 187 -23.00 4.30 33.57
N SER A 188 -24.06 4.02 34.34
CA SER A 188 -24.80 5.07 35.04
C SER A 188 -23.94 5.89 36.01
N ALA A 189 -22.78 5.38 36.43
CA ALA A 189 -21.84 6.08 37.30
C ALA A 189 -20.89 7.04 36.56
N GLY A 190 -20.88 7.00 35.21
CA GLY A 190 -20.00 7.82 34.37
C GLY A 190 -19.01 6.99 33.55
N TYR A 191 -17.97 7.66 33.04
CA TYR A 191 -16.92 7.08 32.19
C TYR A 191 -15.74 6.62 33.04
N SER A 192 -15.17 5.47 32.71
CA SER A 192 -14.01 4.91 33.42
C SER A 192 -13.13 4.04 32.50
N PRO A 193 -11.81 4.03 32.72
CA PRO A 193 -10.92 3.06 32.11
C PRO A 193 -10.76 1.80 32.99
N TYR A 194 -10.64 0.64 32.36
CA TYR A 194 -10.16 -0.62 32.94
C TYR A 194 -8.97 -1.12 32.11
N PHE A 195 -8.09 -1.95 32.66
CA PHE A 195 -6.96 -2.47 31.91
C PHE A 195 -6.61 -3.92 32.27
N TYR A 196 -6.03 -4.62 31.30
CA TYR A 196 -5.45 -5.95 31.41
C TYR A 196 -3.98 -5.88 31.03
N SER A 197 -3.11 -6.43 31.88
CA SER A 197 -1.65 -6.46 31.71
C SER A 197 -1.11 -7.88 31.63
#